data_AF-A0AAT9FNA2-F1
#
_entry.id   AF-A0AAT9FNA2-F1
#
_cell.length_a   1.000
_cell.length_b   1.000
_cell.length_c   1.000
_cell.angle_alpha   90.00
_cell.angle_beta   90.00
_cell.angle_gamma   90.00
#
_symmetry.space_group_name_H-M   'P 1'
#
loop_
_entity.id
_entity.type
_entity.pdbx_description
1 polymer ?
#
loop_
_entity_poly.entity_id
_entity_poly.type
_entity_poly.pdbx_seq_one_letter_code
_entity_poly.pdbx_strand_id
1 'polypeptide(L)'
;MDSSATALFEFTRSRVTDEDIVNFSPSDPGYPNYVKLWTQIRRSGVIPNDADFDLTEVIGLTGWAKPKEWKKPERFRIYRRFTSAVGIALLHQGHDSETVRPANYLARDLLIDLDPSSERHITLMRDVCKSTRIILSTTNLDEGYPFFTLASMILAQKAGAWNEAEAAASQLIEDENAVRSNEILNWLVQDDRFLLGLSVYDQLHGDWKAIAKELKNPNQHEETQLVIDVLSQ
;
A
#
# COMPACT_ATOMS: atom_id res chain seq x y z
N MET A 1 -6.40 -9.57 14.37
CA MET A 1 -5.53 -8.49 13.89
C MET A 1 -4.12 -9.07 13.76
N ASP A 2 -3.55 -9.01 12.56
CA ASP A 2 -2.22 -9.55 12.28
C ASP A 2 -1.14 -8.74 13.03
N SER A 3 -0.11 -9.44 13.50
CA SER A 3 1.05 -8.85 14.17
C SER A 3 1.82 -7.83 13.31
N SER A 4 1.83 -7.99 11.98
CA SER A 4 2.59 -7.15 11.05
C SER A 4 1.99 -5.74 10.92
N ALA A 5 0.68 -5.63 10.76
CA ALA A 5 -0.03 -4.35 10.62
C ALA A 5 0.07 -3.52 11.91
N THR A 6 -0.10 -4.17 13.07
CA THR A 6 0.11 -3.52 14.38
C THR A 6 1.57 -3.07 14.53
N ALA A 7 2.54 -3.88 14.11
CA ALA A 7 3.95 -3.51 14.19
C ALA A 7 4.31 -2.32 13.28
N LEU A 8 3.74 -2.25 12.07
CA LEU A 8 3.91 -1.10 11.18
C LEU A 8 3.25 0.15 11.77
N PHE A 9 2.03 0.04 12.29
CA PHE A 9 1.34 1.14 12.98
C PHE A 9 2.20 1.70 14.13
N GLU A 10 2.68 0.84 15.02
CA GLU A 10 3.53 1.27 16.14
C GLU A 10 4.85 1.90 15.67
N PHE A 11 5.45 1.34 14.62
CA PHE A 11 6.67 1.88 14.03
C PHE A 11 6.48 3.29 13.48
N THR A 12 5.40 3.57 12.74
CA THR A 12 5.15 4.88 12.14
C THR A 12 4.62 5.87 13.17
N ARG A 13 3.76 5.43 14.10
CA ARG A 13 3.25 6.21 15.22
C ARG A 13 4.34 6.79 16.11
N SER A 14 5.40 6.02 16.37
CA SER A 14 6.54 6.47 17.17
C SER A 14 7.39 7.56 16.49
N ARG A 15 7.23 7.78 15.17
CA ARG A 15 8.04 8.72 14.38
C ARG A 15 7.31 10.01 14.02
N VAL A 16 5.99 9.94 13.87
CA VAL A 16 5.15 11.12 13.62
C VAL A 16 5.01 11.94 14.91
N THR A 17 4.99 13.27 14.80
CA THR A 17 4.72 14.18 15.92
C THR A 17 3.38 14.87 15.76
N ASP A 18 2.84 15.43 16.85
CA ASP A 18 1.62 16.25 16.78
C ASP A 18 1.81 17.47 15.85
N GLU A 19 3.02 18.03 15.80
CA GLU A 19 3.36 19.11 14.86
C GLU A 19 3.28 18.64 13.39
N ASP A 20 3.71 17.42 13.08
CA ASP A 20 3.55 16.87 11.72
C ASP A 20 2.06 16.78 11.36
N ILE A 21 1.23 16.30 12.28
CA ILE A 21 -0.21 16.16 12.07
C ILE A 21 -0.83 17.55 11.80
N VAL A 22 -0.52 18.56 12.61
CA VAL A 22 -0.99 19.94 12.41
C VAL A 22 -0.54 20.49 11.06
N ASN A 23 0.72 20.27 10.68
CA ASN A 23 1.30 20.87 9.48
C ASN A 23 0.87 20.19 8.17
N PHE A 24 0.50 18.91 8.22
CA PHE A 24 0.30 18.10 7.02
C PHE A 24 -1.12 17.54 6.88
N SER A 25 -1.98 17.71 7.88
CA SER A 25 -3.42 17.42 7.71
C SER A 25 -4.02 18.31 6.60
N PRO A 26 -4.92 17.78 5.75
CA PRO A 26 -5.59 18.54 4.69
C PRO A 26 -6.31 19.78 5.21
N SER A 27 -6.09 20.94 4.58
CA SER A 27 -6.65 22.24 4.99
C SER A 27 -8.09 22.51 4.53
N ASP A 28 -8.87 21.47 4.26
CA ASP A 28 -10.28 21.58 3.86
C ASP A 28 -11.17 21.91 5.09
N PRO A 29 -12.52 22.06 4.93
CA PRO A 29 -13.39 22.42 6.04
C PRO A 29 -13.33 21.50 7.27
N GLY A 30 -12.84 20.26 7.13
CA GLY A 30 -12.70 19.29 8.22
C GLY A 30 -11.39 19.41 9.00
N TYR A 31 -10.45 20.27 8.59
CA TYR A 31 -9.11 20.41 9.18
C TYR A 31 -9.05 20.35 10.72
N PRO A 32 -9.88 21.10 11.48
CA PRO A 32 -9.82 21.04 12.95
C PRO A 32 -10.16 19.65 13.51
N ASN A 33 -11.09 18.93 12.88
CA ASN A 33 -11.48 17.59 13.28
C ASN A 33 -10.41 16.56 12.90
N TYR A 34 -9.79 16.70 11.73
CA TYR A 34 -8.71 15.82 11.29
C TYR A 34 -7.53 15.89 12.24
N VAL A 35 -7.06 17.09 12.56
CA VAL A 35 -5.96 17.27 13.50
C VAL A 35 -6.30 16.63 14.85
N LYS A 36 -7.52 16.82 15.35
CA LYS A 36 -7.97 16.23 16.62
C LYS A 36 -7.97 14.69 16.56
N LEU A 37 -8.58 14.11 15.54
CA LEU A 37 -8.70 12.67 15.34
C LEU A 37 -7.31 12.01 15.23
N TRP A 38 -6.48 12.48 14.31
CA TRP A 38 -5.16 11.90 14.07
C TRP A 38 -4.20 12.10 15.23
N THR A 39 -4.30 13.21 15.95
CA THR A 39 -3.56 13.41 17.21
C THR A 39 -4.02 12.42 18.28
N GLN A 40 -5.33 12.15 18.37
CA GLN A 40 -5.85 11.15 19.30
C GLN A 40 -5.35 9.74 18.98
N ILE A 41 -5.41 9.32 17.72
CA ILE A 41 -4.89 8.00 17.26
C ILE A 41 -3.41 7.86 17.61
N ARG A 42 -2.61 8.90 17.33
CA ARG A 42 -1.17 8.89 17.64
C ARG A 42 -0.92 8.72 19.15
N ARG A 43 -1.63 9.50 19.98
CA ARG A 43 -1.41 9.55 21.43
C ARG A 43 -1.95 8.30 22.14
N SER A 44 -3.11 7.80 21.74
CA SER A 44 -3.72 6.62 22.34
C SER A 44 -3.00 5.32 21.96
N GLY A 45 -2.41 5.27 20.75
CA GLY A 45 -1.91 4.01 20.20
C GLY A 45 -3.02 3.02 19.88
N VAL A 46 -4.26 3.51 19.73
CA VAL A 46 -5.42 2.71 19.40
C VAL A 46 -5.77 2.94 17.93
N ILE A 47 -5.76 1.86 17.15
CA ILE A 47 -6.27 1.85 15.78
C ILE A 47 -7.80 2.02 15.86
N PRO A 48 -8.39 2.98 15.12
CA PRO A 48 -9.84 3.11 15.04
C PRO A 48 -10.52 1.80 14.62
N ASN A 49 -11.74 1.53 15.10
CA ASN A 49 -12.49 0.33 14.69
C ASN A 49 -13.36 0.59 13.46
N ASP A 50 -13.67 1.86 13.16
CA ASP A 50 -14.55 2.26 12.07
C ASP A 50 -13.77 3.11 11.06
N ALA A 51 -14.06 2.92 9.78
CA ALA A 51 -13.53 3.73 8.68
C ALA A 51 -14.46 4.93 8.41
N ASP A 52 -14.50 5.88 9.36
CA ASP A 52 -15.31 7.10 9.19
C ASP A 52 -14.73 8.06 8.13
N PHE A 53 -15.55 9.01 7.67
CA PHE A 53 -15.19 9.94 6.60
C PHE A 53 -13.94 10.77 6.93
N ASP A 54 -13.84 11.29 8.15
CA ASP A 54 -12.70 12.11 8.59
C ASP A 54 -11.38 11.30 8.57
N LEU A 55 -11.46 9.98 8.82
CA LEU A 55 -10.33 9.06 8.74
C LEU A 55 -9.96 8.75 7.29
N THR A 56 -10.93 8.31 6.48
CA THR A 56 -10.69 7.84 5.11
C THR A 56 -10.35 8.99 4.16
N GLU A 57 -10.90 10.19 4.38
CA GLU A 57 -10.55 11.37 3.59
C GLU A 57 -9.10 11.79 3.81
N VAL A 58 -8.60 11.79 5.05
CA VAL A 58 -7.18 12.12 5.30
C VAL A 58 -6.25 11.08 4.71
N ILE A 59 -6.58 9.79 4.81
CA ILE A 59 -5.85 8.71 4.14
C ILE A 59 -5.85 8.93 2.62
N GLY A 60 -7.00 9.28 2.05
CA GLY A 60 -7.21 9.67 0.66
C GLY A 60 -6.30 10.81 0.21
N LEU A 61 -6.50 11.99 0.79
CA LEU A 61 -5.86 13.24 0.41
C LEU A 61 -4.34 13.23 0.63
N THR A 62 -3.86 12.64 1.73
CA THR A 62 -2.41 12.52 1.96
C THR A 62 -1.75 11.62 0.93
N GLY A 63 -2.38 10.51 0.55
CA GLY A 63 -1.83 9.61 -0.45
C GLY A 63 -1.72 10.21 -1.85
N TRP A 64 -2.57 11.19 -2.20
CA TRP A 64 -2.48 11.94 -3.47
C TRP A 64 -1.38 12.99 -3.49
N ALA A 65 -1.03 13.56 -2.33
CA ALA A 65 -0.09 14.67 -2.27
C ALA A 65 1.34 14.23 -2.62
N LYS A 66 2.09 15.08 -3.35
CA LYS A 66 3.48 14.78 -3.70
C LYS A 66 4.42 15.36 -2.66
N PRO A 67 5.29 14.58 -1.99
CA PRO A 67 6.18 15.08 -0.94
C PRO A 67 7.04 16.28 -1.36
N LYS A 68 7.46 16.31 -2.63
CA LYS A 68 8.27 17.41 -3.21
C LYS A 68 7.58 18.78 -3.23
N GLU A 69 6.25 18.81 -3.08
CA GLU A 69 5.46 20.04 -3.06
C GLU A 69 5.39 20.66 -1.66
N TRP A 70 5.89 19.96 -0.64
CA TRP A 70 5.90 20.42 0.75
C TRP A 70 7.22 21.05 1.14
N LYS A 71 7.18 22.04 2.05
CA LYS A 71 8.39 22.70 2.61
C LYS A 71 9.31 21.74 3.34
N LYS A 72 8.76 20.68 3.94
CA LYS A 72 9.50 19.64 4.69
C LYS A 72 9.11 18.25 4.13
N PRO A 73 9.62 17.84 2.95
CA PRO A 73 9.18 16.61 2.25
C PRO A 73 9.28 15.35 3.11
N GLU A 74 10.40 15.16 3.81
CA GLU A 74 10.61 13.97 4.63
C GLU A 74 9.70 13.91 5.86
N ARG A 75 9.35 15.06 6.43
CA ARG A 75 8.38 15.13 7.54
C ARG A 75 6.97 14.79 7.04
N PHE A 76 6.61 15.26 5.85
CA PHE A 76 5.38 14.86 5.20
C PHE A 76 5.33 13.34 4.93
N ARG A 77 6.42 12.73 4.45
CA ARG A 77 6.50 11.27 4.28
C ARG A 77 6.32 10.52 5.59
N ILE A 78 6.90 11.00 6.70
CA ILE A 78 6.68 10.41 8.03
C ILE A 78 5.19 10.42 8.39
N TYR A 79 4.50 11.54 8.15
CA TYR A 79 3.06 11.65 8.37
C TYR A 79 2.27 10.70 7.45
N ARG A 80 2.59 10.64 6.16
CA ARG A 80 1.90 9.76 5.22
C ARG A 80 2.12 8.28 5.51
N ARG A 81 3.32 7.86 5.92
CA ARG A 81 3.56 6.49 6.42
C ARG A 81 2.62 6.15 7.57
N PHE A 82 2.37 7.11 8.47
CA PHE A 82 1.44 6.92 9.57
C PHE A 82 -0.01 6.79 9.11
N THR A 83 -0.48 7.65 8.20
CA THR A 83 -1.85 7.53 7.66
C THR A 83 -2.05 6.25 6.86
N SER A 84 -1.09 5.86 6.01
CA SER A 84 -1.11 4.60 5.28
C SER A 84 -1.07 3.38 6.22
N ALA A 85 -0.30 3.42 7.31
CA ALA A 85 -0.25 2.34 8.29
C ALA A 85 -1.60 2.14 9.01
N VAL A 86 -2.33 3.23 9.28
CA VAL A 86 -3.71 3.15 9.80
C VAL A 86 -4.64 2.54 8.75
N GLY A 87 -4.53 2.95 7.48
CA GLY A 87 -5.30 2.34 6.38
C GLY A 87 -5.09 0.83 6.27
N ILE A 88 -3.83 0.36 6.30
CA ILE A 88 -3.51 -1.07 6.34
C ILE A 88 -4.15 -1.75 7.56
N ALA A 89 -4.06 -1.13 8.74
CA ALA A 89 -4.61 -1.72 9.94
C ALA A 89 -6.14 -1.87 9.90
N LEU A 90 -6.86 -0.96 9.25
CA LEU A 90 -8.30 -1.06 9.00
C LEU A 90 -8.62 -2.24 8.07
N LEU A 91 -7.85 -2.46 6.99
CA LEU A 91 -8.04 -3.64 6.14
C LEU A 91 -7.91 -4.94 6.95
N HIS A 92 -6.93 -4.99 7.86
CA HIS A 92 -6.69 -6.11 8.77
C HIS A 92 -7.76 -6.29 9.86
N GLN A 93 -8.65 -5.31 10.04
CA GLN A 93 -9.84 -5.42 10.88
C GLN A 93 -11.08 -5.87 10.09
N GLY A 94 -10.96 -6.07 8.77
CA GLY A 94 -12.05 -6.54 7.91
C GLY A 94 -12.78 -5.45 7.13
N HIS A 95 -12.27 -4.21 7.13
CA HIS A 95 -12.80 -3.16 6.24
C HIS A 95 -12.35 -3.41 4.80
N ASP A 96 -13.24 -3.16 3.84
CA ASP A 96 -12.93 -3.26 2.42
C ASP A 96 -12.02 -2.10 1.95
N SER A 97 -11.29 -2.33 0.84
CA SER A 97 -10.35 -1.32 0.35
C SER A 97 -11.07 -0.15 -0.34
N GLU A 98 -12.28 -0.33 -0.85
CA GLU A 98 -13.09 0.76 -1.42
C GLU A 98 -13.44 1.83 -0.37
N THR A 99 -13.78 1.40 0.85
CA THR A 99 -14.13 2.26 1.98
C THR A 99 -12.89 2.91 2.57
N VAL A 100 -11.78 2.16 2.70
CA VAL A 100 -10.56 2.67 3.33
C VAL A 100 -9.72 3.51 2.37
N ARG A 101 -9.26 2.86 1.29
CA ARG A 101 -8.44 3.38 0.18
C ARG A 101 -8.10 2.19 -0.72
N PRO A 102 -8.29 2.28 -2.06
CA PRO A 102 -8.21 1.09 -2.89
C PRO A 102 -6.83 0.41 -2.81
N ALA A 103 -6.81 -0.91 -2.90
CA ALA A 103 -5.63 -1.73 -2.61
C ALA A 103 -4.39 -1.34 -3.45
N ASN A 104 -4.58 -1.00 -4.72
CA ASN A 104 -3.49 -0.55 -5.61
C ASN A 104 -2.86 0.78 -5.15
N TYR A 105 -3.61 1.66 -4.47
CA TYR A 105 -3.08 2.88 -3.87
C TYR A 105 -2.30 2.60 -2.60
N LEU A 106 -2.87 1.82 -1.69
CA LEU A 106 -2.20 1.50 -0.43
C LEU A 106 -0.89 0.74 -0.67
N ALA A 107 -0.90 -0.27 -1.56
CA ALA A 107 0.31 -0.99 -1.93
C ALA A 107 1.39 -0.06 -2.51
N ARG A 108 0.99 0.89 -3.36
CA ARG A 108 1.90 1.91 -3.93
C ARG A 108 2.47 2.84 -2.86
N ASP A 109 1.65 3.27 -1.91
CA ASP A 109 2.07 4.19 -0.84
C ASP A 109 3.15 3.55 0.05
N LEU A 110 3.07 2.25 0.33
CA LEU A 110 4.11 1.50 1.06
C LEU A 110 5.47 1.51 0.33
N LEU A 111 5.46 1.49 -1.01
CA LEU A 111 6.67 1.49 -1.83
C LEU A 111 7.31 2.88 -1.94
N ILE A 112 6.51 3.88 -2.30
CA ILE A 112 7.00 5.22 -2.62
C ILE A 112 7.41 6.02 -1.39
N ASP A 113 6.95 5.62 -0.20
CA ASP A 113 7.40 6.14 1.08
C ASP A 113 8.33 5.20 1.83
N LEU A 114 8.85 4.14 1.22
CA LEU A 114 9.86 3.31 1.85
C LEU A 114 11.01 4.18 2.38
N ASP A 115 11.48 3.89 3.59
CA ASP A 115 12.72 4.47 4.12
C ASP A 115 13.87 3.50 3.81
N PRO A 116 14.67 3.74 2.77
CA PRO A 116 15.72 2.82 2.37
C PRO A 116 16.86 2.74 3.39
N SER A 117 16.95 3.69 4.33
CA SER A 117 17.97 3.70 5.37
C SER A 117 17.60 2.84 6.60
N SER A 118 16.35 2.34 6.65
CA SER A 118 15.84 1.58 7.79
C SER A 118 15.53 0.15 7.40
N GLU A 119 16.46 -0.78 7.69
CA GLU A 119 16.24 -2.23 7.49
C GLU A 119 14.96 -2.70 8.19
N ARG A 120 14.71 -2.21 9.41
CA ARG A 120 13.47 -2.51 10.14
C ARG A 120 12.22 -2.10 9.36
N HIS A 121 12.24 -0.92 8.72
CA HIS A 121 11.10 -0.47 7.93
C HIS A 121 10.90 -1.35 6.69
N ILE A 122 11.99 -1.72 6.01
CA ILE A 122 11.95 -2.61 4.85
C ILE A 122 11.34 -3.97 5.22
N THR A 123 11.79 -4.57 6.33
CA THR A 123 11.24 -5.83 6.82
C THR A 123 9.75 -5.70 7.15
N LEU A 124 9.35 -4.67 7.90
CA LEU A 124 7.94 -4.45 8.24
C LEU A 124 7.07 -4.28 6.99
N MET A 125 7.52 -3.52 5.99
CA MET A 125 6.78 -3.34 4.75
C MET A 125 6.60 -4.65 3.98
N ARG A 126 7.63 -5.52 3.96
CA ARG A 126 7.55 -6.84 3.31
C ARG A 126 6.54 -7.74 4.01
N ASP A 127 6.57 -7.80 5.34
CA ASP A 127 5.65 -8.64 6.12
C ASP A 127 4.21 -8.15 6.02
N VAL A 128 4.01 -6.83 6.03
CA VAL A 128 2.71 -6.20 5.82
C VAL A 128 2.17 -6.49 4.42
N CYS A 129 2.97 -6.36 3.35
CA CYS A 129 2.46 -6.68 2.01
C CYS A 129 2.00 -8.13 1.89
N LYS A 130 2.77 -9.09 2.44
CA LYS A 130 2.41 -10.51 2.44
C LYS A 130 1.12 -10.78 3.20
N SER A 131 0.99 -10.24 4.40
CA SER A 131 -0.20 -10.45 5.26
C SER A 131 -1.44 -9.72 4.72
N THR A 132 -1.31 -8.49 4.20
CA THR A 132 -2.42 -7.77 3.57
C THR A 132 -2.92 -8.49 2.32
N ARG A 133 -2.03 -9.05 1.49
CA ARG A 133 -2.43 -9.92 0.37
C ARG A 133 -3.34 -11.05 0.85
N ILE A 134 -2.94 -11.77 1.90
CA ILE A 134 -3.72 -12.89 2.46
C ILE A 134 -5.09 -12.43 2.95
N ILE A 135 -5.15 -11.31 3.70
CA ILE A 135 -6.42 -10.78 4.20
C ILE A 135 -7.36 -10.43 3.05
N LEU A 136 -6.86 -9.72 2.04
CA LEU A 136 -7.66 -9.27 0.91
C LEU A 136 -8.10 -10.41 -0.02
N SER A 137 -7.26 -11.43 -0.21
CA SER A 137 -7.61 -12.57 -1.08
C SER A 137 -8.54 -13.58 -0.43
N THR A 138 -8.65 -13.60 0.90
CA THR A 138 -9.44 -14.60 1.64
C THR A 138 -10.68 -14.04 2.30
N THR A 139 -10.56 -12.89 2.95
CA THR A 139 -11.59 -12.36 3.86
C THR A 139 -12.38 -11.25 3.19
N ASN A 140 -11.69 -10.30 2.55
CA ASN A 140 -12.36 -9.13 1.97
C ASN A 140 -12.79 -9.38 0.52
N LEU A 141 -12.16 -10.34 -0.17
CA LEU A 141 -12.36 -10.65 -1.59
C LEU A 141 -12.22 -9.38 -2.46
N ASP A 142 -11.00 -8.91 -2.60
CA ASP A 142 -10.67 -7.63 -3.27
C ASP A 142 -9.84 -7.87 -4.53
N GLU A 143 -10.28 -7.42 -5.70
CA GLU A 143 -9.59 -7.62 -6.97
C GLU A 143 -8.21 -6.95 -7.04
N GLY A 144 -7.94 -5.98 -6.15
CA GLY A 144 -6.68 -5.25 -6.07
C GLY A 144 -5.62 -5.91 -5.17
N TYR A 145 -5.91 -7.04 -4.50
CA TYR A 145 -4.89 -7.73 -3.68
C TYR A 145 -3.59 -8.10 -4.44
N PRO A 146 -3.59 -8.41 -5.75
CA PRO A 146 -2.36 -8.73 -6.47
C PRO A 146 -1.33 -7.58 -6.49
N PHE A 147 -1.75 -6.32 -6.29
CA PHE A 147 -0.82 -5.20 -6.15
C PHE A 147 0.06 -5.30 -4.89
N PHE A 148 -0.42 -5.94 -3.81
CA PHE A 148 0.41 -6.23 -2.64
C PHE A 148 1.45 -7.34 -2.91
N THR A 149 1.15 -8.24 -3.84
CA THR A 149 2.11 -9.25 -4.30
C THR A 149 3.21 -8.62 -5.16
N LEU A 150 2.84 -7.72 -6.08
CA LEU A 150 3.82 -6.92 -6.82
C LEU A 150 4.68 -6.06 -5.88
N ALA A 151 4.06 -5.41 -4.89
CA ALA A 151 4.81 -4.66 -3.88
C ALA A 151 5.77 -5.56 -3.08
N SER A 152 5.37 -6.78 -2.73
CA SER A 152 6.24 -7.76 -2.06
C SER A 152 7.46 -8.12 -2.91
N MET A 153 7.26 -8.35 -4.22
CA MET A 153 8.33 -8.60 -5.18
C MET A 153 9.33 -7.44 -5.21
N ILE A 154 8.85 -6.20 -5.35
CA ILE A 154 9.70 -5.00 -5.42
C ILE A 154 10.49 -4.80 -4.12
N LEU A 155 9.83 -4.94 -2.97
CA LEU A 155 10.49 -4.79 -1.67
C LEU A 155 11.55 -5.87 -1.44
N ALA A 156 11.32 -7.11 -1.89
CA ALA A 156 12.31 -8.18 -1.86
C ALA A 156 13.54 -7.83 -2.72
N GLN A 157 13.34 -7.29 -3.93
CA GLN A 157 14.47 -6.83 -4.76
C GLN A 157 15.24 -5.68 -4.11
N LYS A 158 14.54 -4.70 -3.50
CA LYS A 158 15.20 -3.60 -2.76
C LYS A 158 16.00 -4.09 -1.56
N ALA A 159 15.62 -5.23 -0.96
CA ALA A 159 16.36 -5.89 0.10
C ALA A 159 17.46 -6.85 -0.39
N GLY A 160 17.63 -7.02 -1.72
CA GLY A 160 18.54 -8.01 -2.29
C GLY A 160 18.12 -9.47 -2.10
N ALA A 161 16.86 -9.72 -1.69
CA ALA A 161 16.31 -11.04 -1.44
C ALA A 161 15.73 -11.64 -2.75
N TRP A 162 16.61 -11.98 -3.70
CA TRP A 162 16.22 -12.39 -5.05
C TRP A 162 15.28 -13.60 -5.08
N ASN A 163 15.56 -14.65 -4.30
CA ASN A 163 14.69 -15.84 -4.23
C ASN A 163 13.26 -15.50 -3.75
N GLU A 164 13.13 -14.53 -2.85
CA GLU A 164 11.81 -14.07 -2.40
C GLU A 164 11.10 -13.23 -3.46
N ALA A 165 11.85 -12.44 -4.23
CA ALA A 165 11.30 -11.69 -5.36
C ALA A 165 10.80 -12.63 -6.47
N GLU A 166 11.54 -13.70 -6.75
CA GLU A 166 11.16 -14.75 -7.73
C GLU A 166 9.91 -15.49 -7.28
N ALA A 167 9.85 -15.92 -6.01
CA ALA A 167 8.65 -16.54 -5.45
C ALA A 167 7.43 -15.60 -5.50
N ALA A 168 7.63 -14.31 -5.25
CA ALA A 168 6.57 -13.31 -5.39
C ALA A 168 6.14 -13.10 -6.85
N ALA A 169 7.03 -13.26 -7.83
CA ALA A 169 6.68 -13.18 -9.24
C ALA A 169 5.79 -14.36 -9.68
N SER A 170 6.13 -15.60 -9.29
CA SER A 170 5.27 -16.76 -9.54
C SER A 170 3.91 -16.58 -8.85
N GLN A 171 3.91 -16.14 -7.59
CA GLN A 171 2.67 -15.88 -6.86
C GLN A 171 1.82 -14.79 -7.51
N LEU A 172 2.44 -13.77 -8.12
CA LEU A 172 1.72 -12.67 -8.78
C LEU A 172 0.92 -13.14 -9.98
N ILE A 173 1.46 -14.10 -10.75
CA ILE A 173 0.76 -14.71 -11.88
C ILE A 173 -0.44 -15.53 -11.38
N GLU A 174 -0.23 -16.31 -10.32
CA GLU A 174 -1.32 -17.08 -9.69
C GLU A 174 -2.43 -16.17 -9.15
N ASP A 175 -2.05 -15.08 -8.48
CA ASP A 175 -2.94 -14.09 -7.90
C ASP A 175 -3.78 -13.38 -8.97
N GLU A 176 -3.14 -12.96 -10.06
CA GLU A 176 -3.81 -12.32 -11.18
C GLU A 176 -4.82 -13.26 -11.85
N ASN A 177 -4.41 -14.50 -12.11
CA ASN A 177 -5.29 -15.53 -12.67
C ASN A 177 -6.44 -15.88 -11.72
N ALA A 178 -6.19 -15.92 -10.41
CA ALA A 178 -7.21 -16.17 -9.40
C ALA A 178 -8.27 -15.06 -9.37
N VAL A 179 -7.89 -13.79 -9.53
CA VAL A 179 -8.87 -12.68 -9.67
C VAL A 179 -9.69 -12.84 -10.96
N ARG A 180 -9.04 -13.09 -12.10
CA ARG A 180 -9.75 -13.20 -13.40
C ARG A 180 -10.70 -14.39 -13.48
N SER A 181 -10.36 -15.51 -12.84
CA SER A 181 -11.18 -16.70 -12.81
C SER A 181 -12.27 -16.67 -11.73
N ASN A 182 -12.25 -15.68 -10.84
CA ASN A 182 -13.24 -15.54 -9.77
C ASN A 182 -14.50 -14.83 -10.28
N GLU A 183 -15.60 -15.57 -10.39
CA GLU A 183 -16.90 -15.05 -10.86
C GLU A 183 -17.43 -13.86 -10.02
N ILE A 184 -17.07 -13.79 -8.73
CA ILE A 184 -17.49 -12.71 -7.83
C ILE A 184 -16.70 -11.43 -8.10
N LEU A 185 -15.45 -11.52 -8.53
CA LEU A 185 -14.57 -10.36 -8.74
C LEU A 185 -14.47 -9.93 -10.21
N ASN A 186 -14.71 -10.85 -11.15
CA ASN A 186 -14.48 -10.63 -12.57
C ASN A 186 -15.27 -9.44 -13.14
N TRP A 187 -16.44 -9.10 -12.57
CA TRP A 187 -17.19 -7.92 -13.02
C TRP A 187 -16.49 -6.57 -12.75
N LEU A 188 -15.49 -6.53 -11.87
CA LEU A 188 -14.64 -5.37 -11.58
C LEU A 188 -13.44 -5.28 -12.54
N VAL A 189 -13.10 -6.37 -13.22
CA VAL A 189 -12.01 -6.41 -14.21
C VAL A 189 -12.40 -5.57 -15.43
N GLN A 190 -11.54 -4.60 -15.76
CA GLN A 190 -11.79 -3.62 -16.81
C GLN A 190 -11.34 -4.11 -18.20
N ASP A 191 -10.18 -4.76 -18.27
CA ASP A 191 -9.62 -5.26 -19.53
C ASP A 191 -8.56 -6.36 -19.31
N ASP A 192 -7.91 -6.76 -20.39
CA ASP A 192 -6.95 -7.87 -20.46
C ASP A 192 -5.52 -7.50 -20.02
N ARG A 193 -5.25 -6.23 -19.68
CA ARG A 193 -3.91 -5.82 -19.25
C ARG A 193 -3.57 -6.45 -17.90
N PHE A 194 -2.42 -7.10 -17.81
CA PHE A 194 -1.95 -7.74 -16.57
C PHE A 194 -1.84 -6.71 -15.43
N LEU A 195 -2.46 -7.00 -14.28
CA LEU A 195 -2.68 -6.12 -13.12
C LEU A 195 -3.45 -4.82 -13.37
N LEU A 196 -3.08 -4.04 -14.39
CA LEU A 196 -3.68 -2.73 -14.67
C LEU A 196 -5.13 -2.86 -15.16
N GLY A 197 -5.51 -4.02 -15.70
CA GLY A 197 -6.89 -4.35 -16.04
C GLY A 197 -7.72 -4.78 -14.83
N LEU A 198 -7.11 -5.01 -13.66
CA LEU A 198 -7.84 -5.43 -12.45
C LEU A 198 -8.46 -4.27 -11.69
N SER A 199 -8.13 -3.01 -11.97
CA SER A 199 -8.62 -1.87 -11.20
C SER A 199 -9.38 -0.89 -12.08
N VAL A 200 -10.51 -0.39 -11.57
CA VAL A 200 -11.26 0.74 -12.16
C VAL A 200 -10.52 2.08 -12.02
N TYR A 201 -9.47 2.11 -11.17
CA TYR A 201 -8.70 3.30 -10.84
C TYR A 201 -7.41 3.38 -11.65
N ASP A 202 -7.48 4.00 -12.82
CA ASP A 202 -6.38 4.09 -13.78
C ASP A 202 -5.31 5.13 -13.43
N GLN A 203 -5.55 5.97 -12.43
CA GLN A 203 -4.73 7.13 -12.14
C GLN A 203 -3.30 6.76 -11.70
N LEU A 204 -3.09 5.56 -11.15
CA LEU A 204 -1.78 5.04 -10.74
C LEU A 204 -1.11 4.15 -11.80
N HIS A 205 -1.71 3.93 -12.97
CA HIS A 205 -1.10 3.09 -14.01
C HIS A 205 0.29 3.58 -14.41
N GLY A 206 0.47 4.90 -14.55
CA GLY A 206 1.76 5.49 -14.87
C GLY A 206 2.82 5.24 -13.77
N ASP A 207 2.43 5.32 -12.50
CA ASP A 207 3.31 5.07 -11.36
C ASP A 207 3.74 3.60 -11.33
N TRP A 208 2.79 2.66 -11.49
CA TRP A 208 3.11 1.23 -11.50
C TRP A 208 4.00 0.82 -12.67
N LYS A 209 3.75 1.35 -13.88
CA LYS A 209 4.64 1.14 -15.04
C LYS A 209 6.04 1.71 -14.79
N ALA A 210 6.14 2.88 -14.16
CA ALA A 210 7.44 3.48 -13.84
C ALA A 210 8.22 2.63 -12.83
N ILE A 211 7.54 2.11 -11.79
CA ILE A 211 8.15 1.23 -10.79
C ILE A 211 8.56 -0.11 -11.42
N ALA A 212 7.73 -0.69 -12.30
CA ALA A 212 8.02 -1.96 -12.96
C ALA A 212 9.29 -1.90 -13.85
N LYS A 213 9.58 -0.74 -14.46
CA LYS A 213 10.81 -0.54 -15.25
C LYS A 213 12.10 -0.63 -14.42
N GLU A 214 12.02 -0.52 -13.09
CA GLU A 214 13.17 -0.66 -12.20
C GLU A 214 13.45 -2.13 -11.80
N LEU A 215 12.54 -3.05 -12.11
CA LEU A 215 12.67 -4.46 -11.77
C LEU A 215 13.87 -5.09 -12.50
N LYS A 216 14.51 -6.04 -11.80
CA LYS A 216 15.67 -6.78 -12.30
C LYS A 216 15.40 -8.28 -12.27
N ASN A 217 16.07 -9.00 -13.16
CA ASN A 217 16.03 -10.46 -13.24
C ASN A 217 17.44 -11.06 -13.37
N PRO A 218 18.30 -10.94 -12.33
CA PRO A 218 19.70 -11.36 -12.42
C PRO A 218 19.87 -12.88 -12.63
N ASN A 219 18.91 -13.67 -12.13
CA ASN A 219 18.95 -15.13 -12.21
C ASN A 219 18.19 -15.69 -13.43
N GLN A 220 17.64 -14.83 -14.29
CA GLN A 220 16.88 -15.22 -15.47
C GLN A 220 15.67 -16.12 -15.15
N HIS A 221 15.02 -15.85 -14.01
CA HIS A 221 13.80 -16.53 -13.61
C HIS A 221 12.66 -16.20 -14.59
N GLU A 222 11.94 -17.22 -15.07
CA GLU A 222 11.00 -17.11 -16.19
C GLU A 222 9.81 -16.20 -15.85
N GLU A 223 9.16 -16.45 -14.71
CA GLU A 223 7.99 -15.68 -14.25
C GLU A 223 8.37 -14.25 -13.92
N THR A 224 9.59 -14.04 -13.41
CA THR A 224 10.11 -12.68 -13.19
C THR A 224 10.26 -11.94 -14.51
N GLN A 225 10.76 -12.60 -15.56
CA GLN A 225 10.86 -11.99 -16.88
C GLN A 225 9.47 -11.67 -17.45
N LEU A 226 8.52 -12.60 -17.32
CA LEU A 226 7.16 -12.40 -17.80
C LEU A 226 6.51 -11.18 -17.15
N VAL A 227 6.60 -11.05 -15.82
CA VAL A 227 6.08 -9.89 -15.08
C VAL A 227 6.70 -8.57 -15.56
N ILE A 228 8.02 -8.56 -15.80
CA ILE A 228 8.72 -7.37 -16.32
C ILE A 228 8.20 -7.01 -17.72
N ASP A 229 8.07 -8.00 -18.60
CA ASP A 229 7.67 -7.79 -19.99
C ASP A 229 6.24 -7.29 -20.11
N VAL A 230 5.30 -7.86 -19.33
CA VAL A 230 3.88 -7.46 -19.39
C VAL A 230 3.61 -6.10 -18.74
N LEU A 231 4.36 -5.71 -17.69
CA LEU A 231 4.21 -4.41 -17.04
C LEU A 231 4.97 -3.28 -17.73
N SER A 232 5.90 -3.61 -18.64
CA SER A 232 6.69 -2.63 -19.38
C SER A 232 6.06 -2.19 -20.72
N GLN A 233 5.02 -2.87 -21.17
CA GLN A 233 4.19 -2.51 -22.34
C GLN A 233 3.23 -1.36 -21.99
#